data_AF-A0A7S4IPC9-F1
#
_entry.id   AF-A0A7S4IPC9-F1
#
_cell.length_a   1.000
_cell.length_b   1.000
_cell.length_c   1.000
_cell.angle_alpha   90.00
_cell.angle_beta   90.00
_cell.angle_gamma   90.00
#
_symmetry.space_group_name_H-M   'P 1'
#
loop_
_entity.id
_entity.type
_entity.pdbx_description
1 polymer ?
#
loop_
_entity_poly.entity_id
_entity_poly.type
_entity_poly.pdbx_seq_one_letter_code
_entity_poly.pdbx_strand_id
1 'polypeptide(L)'
;MAGKLMLARPTTAPAAMDVGAMHHVLTLRASHARGRSCEEAQAKGYTCTEAKEAGYSCTEAKESGYSCTEAKQAGYPCAEMRRAGFSCAEAKAASCPAAEVRQAGYSCEEVKDAGYTLKEVKTAGFGCKEAMSAGFVEGLKQVGYACAEAKLAGYSRKEIMLAGYTCTEARQGGVFESCADAKAAGYVAGLKQAGFTCTEAKDAGYTLAQAKLAGFSCADLRGAHYVLGLKVAGYSCTEVNDAGFSSAEAKQGGFTCADVKQALYACEGVKKAGFTCAEARQAGYSPLECHKAGYSYEEVKAAGFRHSEHVWGLDVIW
;
A
#
# COMPACT_ATOMS: atom_id res chain seq x y z
N MET A 1 -76.62 2.93 20.00
CA MET A 1 -75.59 2.92 18.95
C MET A 1 -74.37 3.62 19.53
N ALA A 2 -73.38 2.86 20.00
CA ALA A 2 -72.16 2.48 19.26
C ALA A 2 -71.12 3.64 19.25
N GLY A 3 -69.87 3.49 19.69
CA GLY A 3 -69.13 2.27 19.98
C GLY A 3 -67.88 2.49 20.84
N LYS A 4 -67.44 1.37 21.40
CA LYS A 4 -66.20 1.10 22.12
C LYS A 4 -64.97 1.64 21.37
N LEU A 5 -64.07 2.32 22.08
CA LEU A 5 -62.65 2.34 21.77
C LEU A 5 -61.93 1.66 22.93
N MET A 6 -61.58 0.39 22.71
CA MET A 6 -60.77 -0.42 23.61
C MET A 6 -59.34 0.15 23.63
N LEU A 7 -58.94 0.74 24.75
CA LEU A 7 -57.53 0.87 25.10
C LEU A 7 -57.06 -0.52 25.57
N ALA A 8 -56.55 -1.30 24.62
CA ALA A 8 -55.81 -2.51 24.93
C ALA A 8 -54.55 -2.11 25.73
N ARG A 9 -54.55 -2.43 27.02
CA ARG A 9 -53.31 -2.49 27.81
C ARG A 9 -52.41 -3.54 27.16
N PRO A 10 -51.18 -3.22 26.74
CA PRO A 10 -50.21 -4.26 26.47
C PRO A 10 -49.87 -4.91 27.82
N THR A 11 -50.44 -6.09 28.06
CA THR A 11 -49.96 -7.07 29.01
C THR A 11 -48.57 -7.50 28.57
N THR A 12 -47.55 -6.77 29.00
CA THR A 12 -46.21 -7.34 29.11
C THR A 12 -46.11 -7.93 30.51
N ALA A 13 -46.37 -9.23 30.58
CA ALA A 13 -46.03 -10.03 31.74
C ALA A 13 -44.53 -9.80 32.05
N PRO A 14 -44.14 -9.58 33.31
CA PRO A 14 -42.73 -9.63 33.67
C PRO A 14 -42.22 -11.03 33.30
N ALA A 15 -41.10 -11.09 32.60
CA ALA A 15 -40.41 -12.33 32.31
C ALA A 15 -40.33 -13.15 33.61
N ALA A 16 -40.90 -14.35 33.60
CA ALA A 16 -40.77 -15.29 34.70
C ALA A 16 -39.28 -15.63 34.85
N MET A 17 -38.61 -14.96 35.79
CA MET A 17 -37.31 -15.37 36.27
C MET A 17 -37.55 -16.64 37.08
N ASP A 18 -36.91 -17.73 36.65
CA ASP A 18 -37.02 -19.06 37.23
C ASP A 18 -36.78 -19.05 38.76
N VAL A 19 -37.72 -19.59 39.52
CA VAL A 19 -37.68 -19.59 41.00
C VAL A 19 -36.57 -20.51 41.54
N GLY A 20 -36.13 -21.49 40.72
CA GLY A 20 -34.99 -22.37 41.01
C GLY A 20 -33.64 -21.63 40.97
N ALA A 21 -33.41 -20.81 39.94
CA ALA A 21 -32.23 -19.96 39.81
C ALA A 21 -32.06 -18.99 41.01
N MET A 22 -33.15 -18.41 41.51
CA MET A 22 -33.09 -17.52 42.69
C MET A 22 -32.67 -18.24 43.98
N HIS A 23 -33.04 -19.51 44.17
CA HIS A 23 -32.63 -20.28 45.35
C HIS A 23 -31.14 -20.68 45.30
N HIS A 24 -30.63 -20.97 44.10
CA HIS A 24 -29.21 -21.27 43.86
C HIS A 24 -28.31 -20.07 44.14
N VAL A 25 -28.69 -18.87 43.71
CA VAL A 25 -27.91 -17.64 43.97
C VAL A 25 -27.96 -17.24 45.45
N LEU A 26 -29.11 -17.40 46.12
CA LEU A 26 -29.24 -17.10 47.56
C LEU A 26 -28.40 -18.05 48.43
N THR A 27 -28.37 -19.34 48.08
CA THR A 27 -27.49 -20.31 48.76
C THR A 27 -26.02 -20.00 48.51
N LEU A 28 -25.68 -19.53 47.30
CA LEU A 28 -24.32 -19.13 46.96
C LEU A 28 -23.87 -17.85 47.68
N ARG A 29 -24.77 -16.85 47.82
CA ARG A 29 -24.55 -15.67 48.68
C ARG A 29 -24.30 -16.05 50.13
N ALA A 30 -25.10 -16.98 50.65
CA ALA A 30 -24.95 -17.45 52.03
C ALA A 30 -23.65 -18.24 52.21
N SER A 31 -23.14 -18.94 51.19
CA SER A 31 -21.81 -19.56 51.24
C SER A 31 -20.67 -18.56 51.15
N HIS A 32 -20.80 -17.53 50.30
CA HIS A 32 -19.83 -16.44 50.22
C HIS A 32 -19.71 -15.70 51.56
N ALA A 33 -20.84 -15.37 52.20
CA ALA A 33 -20.87 -14.74 53.52
C ALA A 33 -20.28 -15.60 54.64
N ARG A 34 -20.15 -16.92 54.44
CA ARG A 34 -19.49 -17.85 55.35
C ARG A 34 -18.01 -18.09 55.01
N GLY A 35 -17.45 -17.35 54.04
CA GLY A 35 -16.05 -17.41 53.66
C GLY A 35 -15.67 -18.58 52.75
N ARG A 36 -16.63 -19.20 52.04
CA ARG A 36 -16.29 -20.26 51.06
C ARG A 36 -15.71 -19.67 49.77
N SER A 37 -14.59 -20.24 49.32
CA SER A 37 -13.88 -19.81 48.12
C SER A 37 -14.73 -20.01 46.85
N CYS A 38 -14.44 -19.20 45.84
CA CYS A 38 -15.11 -19.28 44.54
C CYS A 38 -14.78 -20.61 43.81
N GLU A 39 -13.66 -21.27 44.15
CA GLU A 39 -13.28 -22.61 43.67
C GLU A 39 -14.31 -23.67 44.04
N GLU A 40 -14.82 -23.64 45.29
CA GLU A 40 -15.86 -24.58 45.73
C GLU A 40 -17.20 -24.33 45.03
N ALA A 41 -17.47 -23.09 44.62
CA ALA A 41 -18.63 -22.76 43.82
C ALA A 41 -18.50 -23.35 42.42
N GLN A 42 -17.34 -23.17 41.79
CA GLN A 42 -17.08 -23.76 40.47
C GLN A 42 -17.13 -25.29 40.50
N ALA A 43 -16.54 -25.93 41.53
CA ALA A 43 -16.56 -27.38 41.68
C ALA A 43 -17.98 -27.95 41.88
N LYS A 44 -18.92 -27.15 42.40
CA LYS A 44 -20.34 -27.50 42.55
C LYS A 44 -21.16 -27.20 41.29
N GLY A 45 -20.53 -26.71 40.22
CA GLY A 45 -21.15 -26.46 38.92
C GLY A 45 -21.90 -25.13 38.83
N TYR A 46 -21.64 -24.17 39.73
CA TYR A 46 -22.22 -22.83 39.60
C TYR A 46 -21.63 -22.10 38.39
N THR A 47 -22.45 -21.27 37.76
CA THR A 47 -22.03 -20.45 36.61
C THR A 47 -21.35 -19.15 37.09
N CYS A 48 -20.51 -18.55 36.24
CA CYS A 48 -19.87 -17.26 36.55
C CYS A 48 -20.88 -16.14 36.79
N THR A 49 -22.05 -16.18 36.13
CA THR A 49 -23.20 -15.30 36.37
C THR A 49 -23.71 -15.40 37.81
N GLU A 50 -23.93 -16.62 38.29
CA GLU A 50 -24.41 -16.85 39.66
C GLU A 50 -23.35 -16.49 40.70
N ALA A 51 -22.07 -16.77 40.40
CA ALA A 51 -20.96 -16.33 41.25
C ALA A 51 -20.91 -14.80 41.37
N LYS A 52 -21.07 -14.08 40.27
CA LYS A 52 -21.14 -12.61 40.30
C LYS A 52 -22.34 -12.10 41.10
N GLU A 53 -23.53 -12.65 40.86
CA GLU A 53 -24.72 -12.29 41.61
C GLU A 53 -24.57 -12.61 43.10
N ALA A 54 -23.78 -13.63 43.44
CA ALA A 54 -23.44 -13.99 44.81
C ALA A 54 -22.43 -13.04 45.49
N GLY A 55 -21.79 -12.15 44.73
CA GLY A 55 -20.87 -11.13 45.22
C GLY A 55 -19.39 -11.45 45.04
N TYR A 56 -19.05 -12.56 44.37
CA TYR A 56 -17.65 -12.88 44.06
C TYR A 56 -17.03 -11.83 43.12
N SER A 57 -15.77 -11.49 43.37
CA SER A 57 -14.99 -10.58 42.54
C SER A 57 -14.48 -11.26 41.26
N CYS A 58 -14.10 -10.47 40.25
CA CYS A 58 -13.54 -11.01 39.01
C CYS A 58 -12.19 -11.73 39.24
N THR A 59 -11.41 -11.29 40.24
CA THR A 59 -10.17 -11.95 40.69
C THR A 59 -10.45 -13.36 41.21
N GLU A 60 -11.41 -13.49 42.12
CA GLU A 60 -11.78 -14.80 42.69
C GLU A 60 -12.36 -15.72 41.60
N ALA A 61 -13.14 -15.17 40.68
CA ALA A 61 -13.65 -15.92 39.54
C ALA A 61 -12.48 -16.46 38.67
N LYS A 62 -11.46 -15.64 38.39
CA LYS A 62 -10.29 -16.10 37.62
C LYS A 62 -9.51 -17.18 38.36
N GLU A 63 -9.22 -16.97 39.65
CA GLU A 63 -8.48 -17.93 40.49
C GLU A 63 -9.20 -19.28 40.60
N SER A 64 -10.53 -19.26 40.55
CA SER A 64 -11.34 -20.49 40.56
C SER A 64 -11.19 -21.30 39.27
N GLY A 65 -10.82 -20.65 38.17
CA GLY A 65 -10.71 -21.26 36.86
C GLY A 65 -11.84 -20.88 35.90
N TYR A 66 -12.64 -19.85 36.17
CA TYR A 66 -13.57 -19.32 35.17
C TYR A 66 -12.80 -18.62 34.04
N SER A 67 -13.22 -18.87 32.81
CA SER A 67 -12.64 -18.29 31.60
C SER A 67 -13.03 -16.81 31.43
N CYS A 68 -12.24 -16.07 30.63
CA CYS A 68 -12.56 -14.68 30.30
C CYS A 68 -13.90 -14.55 29.56
N THR A 69 -14.27 -15.55 28.74
CA THR A 69 -15.58 -15.65 28.09
C THR A 69 -16.72 -15.72 29.09
N GLU A 70 -16.60 -16.53 30.13
CA GLU A 70 -17.62 -16.67 31.18
C GLU A 70 -17.70 -15.40 32.03
N ALA A 71 -16.56 -14.80 32.37
CA ALA A 71 -16.52 -13.52 33.08
C ALA A 71 -17.20 -12.40 32.27
N LYS A 72 -16.98 -12.35 30.94
CA LYS A 72 -17.63 -11.37 30.06
C LYS A 72 -19.14 -11.63 29.94
N GLN A 73 -19.57 -12.89 29.82
CA GLN A 73 -21.00 -13.27 29.80
C GLN A 73 -21.69 -12.97 31.14
N ALA A 74 -20.98 -13.12 32.26
CA ALA A 74 -21.44 -12.66 33.57
C ALA A 74 -21.52 -11.13 33.68
N GLY A 75 -21.02 -10.40 32.69
CA GLY A 75 -21.07 -8.95 32.61
C GLY A 75 -20.02 -8.25 33.47
N TYR A 76 -18.91 -8.92 33.82
CA TYR A 76 -17.77 -8.20 34.40
C TYR A 76 -17.19 -7.24 33.36
N PRO A 77 -16.94 -5.96 33.70
CA PRO A 77 -16.38 -5.00 32.76
C PRO A 77 -14.93 -5.34 32.42
N CYS A 78 -14.50 -5.01 31.20
CA CYS A 78 -13.15 -5.34 30.71
C CYS A 78 -12.02 -4.78 31.60
N ALA A 79 -12.25 -3.64 32.25
CA ALA A 79 -11.33 -3.05 33.22
C ALA A 79 -11.18 -3.89 34.51
N GLU A 80 -12.23 -4.59 34.94
CA GLU A 80 -12.14 -5.54 36.06
C GLU A 80 -11.45 -6.83 35.65
N MET A 81 -11.74 -7.32 34.44
CA MET A 81 -11.04 -8.49 33.90
C MET A 81 -9.53 -8.24 33.80
N ARG A 82 -9.12 -7.04 33.36
CA ARG A 82 -7.70 -6.68 33.37
C ARG A 82 -7.10 -6.62 34.77
N ARG A 83 -7.80 -6.04 35.74
CA ARG A 83 -7.35 -6.01 37.15
C ARG A 83 -7.27 -7.40 37.77
N ALA A 84 -8.14 -8.31 37.34
CA ALA A 84 -8.06 -9.73 37.67
C ALA A 84 -6.91 -10.47 36.97
N GLY A 85 -6.21 -9.80 36.05
CA GLY A 85 -5.03 -10.31 35.37
C GLY A 85 -5.33 -11.11 34.10
N PHE A 86 -6.55 -11.05 33.55
CA PHE A 86 -6.79 -11.60 32.21
C PHE A 86 -5.92 -10.84 31.19
N SER A 87 -5.41 -11.56 30.20
CA SER A 87 -4.58 -11.03 29.11
C SER A 87 -5.45 -10.43 28.00
N CYS A 88 -4.84 -9.59 27.15
CA CYS A 88 -5.54 -9.02 26.00
C CYS A 88 -5.99 -10.09 24.99
N ALA A 89 -5.24 -11.19 24.87
CA ALA A 89 -5.59 -12.32 24.00
C ALA A 89 -6.84 -13.04 24.51
N GLU A 90 -6.96 -13.25 25.83
CA GLU A 90 -8.16 -13.81 26.44
C GLU A 90 -9.36 -12.88 26.30
N ALA A 91 -9.15 -11.57 26.47
CA ALA A 91 -10.20 -10.58 26.24
C ALA A 91 -10.69 -10.61 24.78
N LYS A 92 -9.78 -10.82 23.80
CA LYS A 92 -10.15 -10.98 22.40
C LYS A 92 -10.91 -12.28 22.15
N ALA A 93 -10.46 -13.40 22.72
CA ALA A 93 -11.18 -14.67 22.65
C ALA A 93 -12.60 -14.57 23.26
N ALA A 94 -12.74 -13.72 24.30
CA ALA A 94 -14.03 -13.35 24.89
C ALA A 94 -14.86 -12.37 24.04
N SER A 95 -14.44 -12.08 22.81
CA SER A 95 -15.11 -11.16 21.88
C SER A 95 -15.23 -9.73 22.41
N CYS A 96 -14.31 -9.28 23.27
CA CYS A 96 -14.26 -7.89 23.70
C CYS A 96 -13.88 -6.99 22.52
N PRO A 97 -14.63 -5.91 22.23
CA PRO A 97 -14.26 -4.97 21.18
C PRO A 97 -13.01 -4.18 21.58
N ALA A 98 -12.19 -3.80 20.59
CA ALA A 98 -10.95 -3.07 20.84
C ALA A 98 -11.17 -1.75 21.62
N ALA A 99 -12.33 -1.11 21.49
CA ALA A 99 -12.69 0.09 22.25
C ALA A 99 -12.80 -0.18 23.77
N GLU A 100 -13.39 -1.31 24.16
CA GLU A 100 -13.46 -1.71 25.59
C GLU A 100 -12.09 -2.11 26.13
N VAL A 101 -11.29 -2.80 25.31
CA VAL A 101 -9.92 -3.18 25.66
C VAL A 101 -9.06 -1.94 25.87
N ARG A 102 -9.21 -0.91 25.03
CA ARG A 102 -8.55 0.37 25.26
C ARG A 102 -9.02 1.05 26.55
N GLN A 103 -10.33 1.07 26.83
CA GLN A 103 -10.87 1.66 28.07
C GLN A 103 -10.43 0.89 29.32
N ALA A 104 -10.20 -0.41 29.22
CA ALA A 104 -9.57 -1.23 30.26
C ALA A 104 -8.08 -0.90 30.43
N GLY A 105 -7.49 -0.15 29.50
CA GLY A 105 -6.15 0.42 29.54
C GLY A 105 -5.07 -0.46 28.91
N TYR A 106 -5.43 -1.54 28.20
CA TYR A 106 -4.45 -2.36 27.50
C TYR A 106 -3.69 -1.50 26.47
N SER A 107 -2.39 -1.77 26.33
CA SER A 107 -1.54 -1.03 25.40
C SER A 107 -1.80 -1.43 23.95
N CYS A 108 -1.38 -0.60 23.00
CA CYS A 108 -1.53 -0.93 21.58
C CYS A 108 -0.68 -2.15 21.17
N GLU A 109 0.45 -2.39 21.85
CA GLU A 109 1.29 -3.58 21.68
C GLU A 109 0.52 -4.85 22.08
N GLU A 110 -0.09 -4.86 23.27
CA GLU A 110 -0.90 -5.98 23.75
C GLU A 110 -2.08 -6.28 22.81
N VAL A 111 -2.69 -5.23 22.28
CA VAL A 111 -3.80 -5.33 21.31
C VAL A 111 -3.32 -5.92 19.98
N LYS A 112 -2.13 -5.55 19.50
CA LYS A 112 -1.55 -6.15 18.31
C LYS A 112 -1.19 -7.62 18.52
N ASP A 113 -0.58 -7.94 19.64
CA ASP A 113 -0.15 -9.31 19.97
C ASP A 113 -1.34 -10.24 20.21
N ALA A 114 -2.43 -9.70 20.76
CA ALA A 114 -3.73 -10.39 20.81
C ALA A 114 -4.34 -10.61 19.40
N GLY A 115 -3.76 -10.00 18.36
CA GLY A 115 -4.13 -10.18 16.96
C GLY A 115 -5.21 -9.22 16.47
N TYR A 116 -5.56 -8.16 17.20
CA TYR A 116 -6.51 -7.16 16.68
C TYR A 116 -5.95 -6.50 15.43
N THR A 117 -6.85 -6.21 14.49
CA THR A 117 -6.51 -5.57 13.22
C THR A 117 -6.29 -4.08 13.41
N LEU A 118 -5.50 -3.47 12.52
CA LEU A 118 -5.27 -2.03 12.54
C LEU A 118 -6.56 -1.20 12.41
N LYS A 119 -7.56 -1.73 11.71
CA LYS A 119 -8.89 -1.10 11.60
C LYS A 119 -9.57 -1.03 12.96
N GLU A 120 -9.55 -2.12 13.72
CA GLU A 120 -10.12 -2.17 15.07
C GLU A 120 -9.38 -1.22 16.02
N VAL A 121 -8.06 -1.21 15.95
CA VAL A 121 -7.18 -0.29 16.70
C VAL A 121 -7.53 1.16 16.42
N LYS A 122 -7.70 1.54 15.15
CA LYS A 122 -8.13 2.91 14.79
C LYS A 122 -9.53 3.23 15.31
N THR A 123 -10.49 2.31 15.17
CA THR A 123 -11.87 2.53 15.66
C THR A 123 -11.95 2.60 17.19
N ALA A 124 -11.06 1.92 17.90
CA ALA A 124 -10.88 2.07 19.35
C ALA A 124 -10.29 3.43 19.73
N GLY A 125 -9.76 4.16 18.75
CA GLY A 125 -9.23 5.52 18.87
C GLY A 125 -7.76 5.60 19.26
N PHE A 126 -6.99 4.50 19.14
CA PHE A 126 -5.55 4.56 19.31
C PHE A 126 -4.94 5.55 18.30
N GLY A 127 -4.04 6.40 18.79
CA GLY A 127 -3.33 7.39 17.99
C GLY A 127 -2.30 6.75 17.06
N CYS A 128 -1.84 7.53 16.07
CA CYS A 128 -0.85 7.06 15.10
C CYS A 128 0.48 6.67 15.78
N LYS A 129 0.87 7.41 16.82
CA LYS A 129 2.08 7.13 17.63
C LYS A 129 1.97 5.84 18.41
N GLU A 130 0.80 5.51 18.95
CA GLU A 130 0.57 4.26 19.67
C GLU A 130 0.61 3.07 18.70
N ALA A 131 -0.01 3.20 17.53
CA ALA A 131 0.07 2.20 16.46
C ALA A 131 1.52 1.99 15.99
N MET A 132 2.32 3.06 15.94
CA MET A 132 3.74 3.02 15.59
C MET A 132 4.56 2.25 16.61
N SER A 133 4.39 2.56 17.91
CA SER A 133 5.08 1.85 18.98
C SER A 133 4.70 0.36 19.01
N ALA A 134 3.44 0.03 18.70
CA ALA A 134 3.01 -1.35 18.49
C ALA A 134 3.62 -2.01 17.24
N GLY A 135 4.20 -1.23 16.32
CA GLY A 135 4.82 -1.73 15.09
C GLY A 135 3.80 -2.04 13.99
N PHE A 136 2.65 -1.35 13.95
CA PHE A 136 1.78 -1.40 12.78
C PHE A 136 2.37 -0.53 11.69
N VAL A 137 2.63 -1.09 10.50
CA VAL A 137 3.17 -0.32 9.37
C VAL A 137 2.20 -0.42 8.18
N GLU A 138 1.90 -1.64 7.76
CA GLU A 138 1.01 -1.88 6.62
C GLU A 138 -0.44 -1.46 6.91
N GLY A 139 -1.10 -0.88 5.91
CA GLY A 139 -2.52 -0.54 6.00
C GLY A 139 -2.87 0.75 6.76
N LEU A 140 -1.89 1.52 7.26
CA LEU A 140 -2.14 2.81 7.93
C LEU A 140 -2.96 3.77 7.09
N LYS A 141 -2.69 3.83 5.77
CA LYS A 141 -3.49 4.63 4.84
C LYS A 141 -4.93 4.14 4.74
N GLN A 142 -5.14 2.83 4.70
CA GLN A 142 -6.47 2.24 4.50
C GLN A 142 -7.39 2.49 5.70
N VAL A 143 -6.83 2.59 6.90
CA VAL A 143 -7.57 2.91 8.12
C VAL A 143 -7.73 4.42 8.34
N GLY A 144 -7.17 5.26 7.45
CA GLY A 144 -7.34 6.70 7.49
C GLY A 144 -6.43 7.44 8.48
N TYR A 145 -5.26 6.89 8.80
CA TYR A 145 -4.19 7.76 9.31
C TYR A 145 -3.72 8.68 8.17
N ALA A 146 -3.43 9.93 8.49
CA ALA A 146 -2.87 10.84 7.50
C ALA A 146 -1.35 10.68 7.42
N CYS A 147 -0.77 10.93 6.25
CA CYS A 147 0.68 10.82 6.07
C CYS A 147 1.46 11.77 6.99
N ALA A 148 0.95 12.98 7.22
CA ALA A 148 1.54 13.95 8.15
C ALA A 148 1.49 13.45 9.61
N GLU A 149 0.42 12.76 10.01
CA GLU A 149 0.33 12.13 11.34
C GLU A 149 1.37 11.02 11.49
N ALA A 150 1.56 10.20 10.45
CA ALA A 150 2.57 9.16 10.45
C ALA A 150 3.99 9.75 10.53
N LYS A 151 4.27 10.86 9.84
CA LYS A 151 5.54 11.59 10.01
C LYS A 151 5.73 12.06 11.46
N LEU A 152 4.71 12.70 12.05
CA LEU A 152 4.77 13.19 13.44
C LEU A 152 4.86 12.05 14.47
N ALA A 153 4.28 10.89 14.16
CA ALA A 153 4.41 9.67 14.97
C ALA A 153 5.83 9.09 14.95
N GLY A 154 6.66 9.50 13.98
CA GLY A 154 8.07 9.08 13.88
C GLY A 154 8.31 7.91 12.94
N TYR A 155 7.37 7.56 12.06
CA TYR A 155 7.61 6.53 11.03
C TYR A 155 8.74 6.97 10.09
N SER A 156 9.61 6.02 9.78
CA SER A 156 10.64 6.19 8.77
C SER A 156 10.05 6.30 7.37
N ARG A 157 10.81 6.91 6.45
CA ARG A 157 10.36 7.11 5.06
C ARG A 157 10.01 5.80 4.35
N LYS A 158 10.71 4.71 4.68
CA LYS A 158 10.45 3.36 4.15
C LYS A 158 9.13 2.79 4.70
N GLU A 159 8.87 2.97 5.98
CA GLU A 159 7.61 2.52 6.60
C GLU A 159 6.41 3.28 6.05
N ILE A 160 6.54 4.58 5.77
CA ILE A 160 5.49 5.34 5.07
C ILE A 160 5.19 4.74 3.69
N MET A 161 6.19 4.29 2.95
CA MET A 161 5.96 3.61 1.67
C MET A 161 5.23 2.27 1.88
N LEU A 162 5.69 1.44 2.81
CA LEU A 162 5.08 0.14 3.13
C LEU A 162 3.64 0.27 3.67
N ALA A 163 3.36 1.39 4.34
CA ALA A 163 2.03 1.76 4.80
C ALA A 163 1.03 2.04 3.67
N GLY A 164 1.50 2.11 2.42
CA GLY A 164 0.70 2.27 1.22
C GLY A 164 0.47 3.73 0.82
N TYR A 165 1.20 4.68 1.40
CA TYR A 165 1.16 6.07 0.93
C TYR A 165 1.86 6.19 -0.42
N THR A 166 1.29 7.02 -1.28
CA THR A 166 1.88 7.37 -2.59
C THR A 166 2.99 8.38 -2.42
N CYS A 167 3.85 8.50 -3.45
CA CYS A 167 4.92 9.51 -3.46
C CYS A 167 4.36 10.93 -3.26
N THR A 168 3.23 11.25 -3.88
CA THR A 168 2.56 12.55 -3.75
C THR A 168 2.11 12.83 -2.33
N GLU A 169 1.44 11.87 -1.69
CA GLU A 169 0.97 12.01 -0.30
C GLU A 169 2.15 12.13 0.67
N ALA A 170 3.21 11.35 0.45
CA ALA A 170 4.42 11.44 1.26
C ALA A 170 5.11 12.80 1.12
N ARG A 171 5.18 13.36 -0.10
CA ARG A 171 5.71 14.70 -0.32
C ARG A 171 4.84 15.78 0.32
N GLN A 172 3.53 15.71 0.15
CA GLN A 172 2.58 16.66 0.75
C GLN A 172 2.55 16.58 2.28
N GLY A 173 2.72 15.38 2.84
CA GLY A 173 2.90 15.14 4.27
C GLY A 173 4.27 15.57 4.80
N GLY A 174 5.15 16.08 3.93
CA GLY A 174 6.49 16.54 4.28
C GLY A 174 7.47 15.42 4.65
N VAL A 175 7.21 14.17 4.28
CA VAL A 175 8.05 13.01 4.63
C VAL A 175 9.43 13.11 3.97
N PHE A 176 9.48 13.73 2.79
CA PHE A 176 10.71 14.08 2.09
C PHE A 176 10.46 15.26 1.16
N GLU A 177 11.54 15.95 0.79
CA GLU A 177 11.48 17.12 -0.09
C GLU A 177 12.18 16.86 -1.43
N SER A 178 13.19 15.99 -1.45
CA SER A 178 14.02 15.71 -2.62
C SER A 178 13.68 14.37 -3.30
N CYS A 179 14.01 14.28 -4.59
CA CYS A 179 13.85 13.05 -5.37
C CYS A 179 14.80 11.93 -4.87
N ALA A 180 15.98 12.30 -4.36
CA ALA A 180 16.94 11.38 -3.77
C ALA A 180 16.41 10.73 -2.49
N ASP A 181 15.72 11.50 -1.64
CA ASP A 181 15.07 10.97 -0.44
C ASP A 181 13.90 10.04 -0.78
N ALA A 182 13.12 10.39 -1.81
CA ALA A 182 12.07 9.50 -2.33
C ALA A 182 12.66 8.16 -2.81
N LYS A 183 13.85 8.20 -3.44
CA LYS A 183 14.56 7.01 -3.90
C LYS A 183 15.06 6.17 -2.74
N ALA A 184 15.66 6.80 -1.74
CA ALA A 184 16.15 6.13 -0.54
C ALA A 184 15.00 5.49 0.27
N ALA A 185 13.80 6.07 0.20
CA ALA A 185 12.58 5.52 0.76
C ALA A 185 12.00 4.34 -0.04
N GLY A 186 12.40 4.18 -1.31
CA GLY A 186 11.99 3.08 -2.19
C GLY A 186 10.92 3.44 -3.23
N TYR A 187 10.52 4.72 -3.33
CA TYR A 187 9.52 5.14 -4.32
C TYR A 187 10.09 5.05 -5.73
N VAL A 188 9.46 4.25 -6.59
CA VAL A 188 9.79 4.17 -8.03
C VAL A 188 8.63 4.63 -8.91
N ALA A 189 7.42 4.72 -8.37
CA ALA A 189 6.20 5.08 -9.08
C ALA A 189 5.66 6.43 -8.58
N GLY A 190 4.99 7.16 -9.47
CA GLY A 190 4.28 8.40 -9.11
C GLY A 190 5.16 9.62 -8.81
N LEU A 191 6.46 9.59 -9.11
CA LEU A 191 7.34 10.76 -8.90
C LEU A 191 6.88 11.97 -9.73
N LYS A 192 6.45 11.75 -10.97
CA LYS A 192 5.94 12.84 -11.82
C LYS A 192 4.68 13.47 -11.23
N GLN A 193 3.75 12.65 -10.73
CA GLN A 193 2.53 13.12 -10.06
C GLN A 193 2.83 13.82 -8.74
N ALA A 194 3.89 13.42 -8.06
CA ALA A 194 4.39 14.11 -6.88
C ALA A 194 5.02 15.47 -7.22
N GLY A 195 5.18 15.81 -8.50
CA GLY A 195 5.72 17.08 -8.99
C GLY A 195 7.25 17.09 -9.10
N PHE A 196 7.90 15.92 -9.18
CA PHE A 196 9.33 15.85 -9.52
C PHE A 196 9.51 15.91 -11.04
N THR A 197 10.61 16.53 -11.44
CA THR A 197 11.04 16.62 -12.84
C THR A 197 11.91 15.42 -13.22
N CYS A 198 11.98 15.15 -14.53
CA CYS A 198 12.84 14.06 -15.02
C CYS A 198 14.33 14.36 -14.79
N THR A 199 14.74 15.63 -14.79
CA THR A 199 16.11 16.05 -14.44
C THR A 199 16.43 15.68 -13.00
N GLU A 200 15.56 16.00 -12.05
CA GLU A 200 15.76 15.63 -10.64
C GLU A 200 15.82 14.11 -10.45
N ALA A 201 14.99 13.36 -11.18
CA ALA A 201 15.03 11.90 -11.15
C ALA A 201 16.36 11.35 -11.71
N LYS A 202 16.85 11.91 -12.82
CA LYS A 202 18.15 11.56 -13.40
C LYS A 202 19.30 11.87 -12.43
N ASP A 203 19.28 13.05 -11.81
CA ASP A 203 20.33 13.50 -10.88
C ASP A 203 20.31 12.71 -9.56
N ALA A 204 19.13 12.28 -9.10
CA ALA A 204 18.98 11.32 -8.02
C ALA A 204 19.40 9.88 -8.40
N GLY A 205 19.76 9.67 -9.67
CA GLY A 205 20.25 8.41 -10.22
C GLY A 205 19.16 7.35 -10.46
N TYR A 206 17.91 7.74 -10.63
CA TYR A 206 16.89 6.79 -11.11
C TYR A 206 17.27 6.32 -12.51
N THR A 207 17.07 5.02 -12.75
CA THR A 207 17.25 4.45 -14.10
C THR A 207 16.10 4.87 -15.02
N LEU A 208 16.30 4.79 -16.34
CA LEU A 208 15.23 5.03 -17.32
C LEU A 208 14.02 4.09 -17.13
N ALA A 209 14.26 2.84 -16.74
CA ALA A 209 13.17 1.90 -16.44
C ALA A 209 12.34 2.38 -15.23
N GLN A 210 13.00 2.88 -14.18
CA GLN A 210 12.32 3.50 -13.04
C GLN A 210 11.65 4.82 -13.43
N ALA A 211 12.25 5.63 -14.31
CA ALA A 211 11.63 6.84 -14.82
C ALA A 211 10.33 6.53 -15.58
N LYS A 212 10.28 5.43 -16.33
CA LYS A 212 9.06 4.93 -16.98
C LYS A 212 7.99 4.59 -15.96
N LEU A 213 8.32 3.80 -14.94
CA LEU A 213 7.41 3.45 -13.84
C LEU A 213 6.96 4.66 -13.02
N ALA A 214 7.82 5.67 -12.91
CA ALA A 214 7.54 6.94 -12.26
C ALA A 214 6.54 7.82 -13.01
N GLY A 215 6.24 7.47 -14.26
CA GLY A 215 5.29 8.17 -15.13
C GLY A 215 5.92 9.21 -16.04
N PHE A 216 7.25 9.23 -16.20
CA PHE A 216 7.92 10.14 -17.14
C PHE A 216 7.75 9.65 -18.58
N SER A 217 7.34 10.58 -19.44
CA SER A 217 7.16 10.38 -20.87
C SER A 217 8.47 10.59 -21.62
N CYS A 218 8.55 10.11 -22.86
CA CYS A 218 9.70 10.37 -23.74
C CYS A 218 9.99 11.87 -23.93
N ALA A 219 8.97 12.73 -23.93
CA ALA A 219 9.17 14.18 -24.00
C ALA A 219 9.90 14.71 -22.75
N ASP A 220 9.53 14.22 -21.56
CA ASP A 220 10.19 14.58 -20.30
C ASP A 220 11.65 14.10 -20.29
N LEU A 221 11.89 12.88 -20.78
CA LEU A 221 13.23 12.30 -20.92
C LEU A 221 14.10 13.16 -21.84
N ARG A 222 13.55 13.69 -22.95
CA ARG A 222 14.31 14.57 -23.84
C ARG A 222 14.67 15.86 -23.16
N GLY A 223 13.71 16.50 -22.48
CA GLY A 223 13.97 17.73 -21.73
C GLY A 223 15.07 17.57 -20.69
N ALA A 224 15.22 16.36 -20.13
CA ALA A 224 16.29 16.03 -19.18
C ALA A 224 17.59 15.52 -19.83
N HIS A 225 17.66 15.46 -21.16
CA HIS A 225 18.75 14.81 -21.90
C HIS A 225 19.05 13.40 -21.37
N TYR A 226 18.01 12.62 -21.06
CA TYR A 226 18.15 11.27 -20.52
C TYR A 226 17.98 10.22 -21.61
N VAL A 227 19.06 9.98 -22.37
CA VAL A 227 19.01 9.26 -23.65
C VAL A 227 19.61 7.85 -23.58
N LEU A 228 20.68 7.65 -22.80
CA LEU A 228 21.43 6.40 -22.78
C LEU A 228 20.60 5.24 -22.21
N GLY A 229 20.38 4.19 -23.01
CA GLY A 229 19.70 2.97 -22.57
C GLY A 229 18.16 2.98 -22.70
N LEU A 230 17.58 3.88 -23.50
CA LEU A 230 16.13 3.93 -23.78
C LEU A 230 15.56 2.59 -24.23
N LYS A 231 16.26 1.88 -25.13
CA LYS A 231 15.82 0.57 -25.62
C LYS A 231 15.79 -0.48 -24.51
N VAL A 232 16.82 -0.52 -23.66
CA VAL A 232 16.92 -1.46 -22.54
C VAL A 232 15.85 -1.16 -21.48
N ALA A 233 15.51 0.11 -21.30
CA ALA A 233 14.42 0.55 -20.42
C ALA A 233 13.01 0.22 -20.95
N GLY A 234 12.91 -0.34 -22.16
CA GLY A 234 11.64 -0.78 -22.74
C GLY A 234 10.83 0.34 -23.39
N TYR A 235 11.45 1.45 -23.77
CA TYR A 235 10.83 2.44 -24.66
C TYR A 235 10.93 1.97 -26.11
N SER A 236 9.88 2.21 -26.90
CA SER A 236 9.93 1.90 -28.32
C SER A 236 10.60 3.03 -29.11
N CYS A 237 11.17 2.69 -30.26
CA CYS A 237 11.76 3.70 -31.13
C CYS A 237 10.71 4.66 -31.68
N THR A 238 9.45 4.19 -31.86
CA THR A 238 8.32 5.04 -32.25
C THR A 238 7.97 6.06 -31.16
N GLU A 239 7.87 5.66 -29.89
CA GLU A 239 7.61 6.58 -28.76
C GLU A 239 8.69 7.67 -28.65
N VAL A 240 9.93 7.31 -28.95
CA VAL A 240 11.09 8.21 -28.95
C VAL A 240 11.03 9.17 -30.17
N ASN A 241 10.66 8.68 -31.34
CA ASN A 241 10.47 9.53 -32.52
C ASN A 241 9.28 10.48 -32.37
N ASP A 242 8.13 9.99 -31.92
CA ASP A 242 6.90 10.76 -31.72
C ASP A 242 7.10 11.86 -30.68
N ALA A 243 7.91 11.57 -29.65
CA ALA A 243 8.29 12.60 -28.73
C ALA A 243 9.10 13.69 -29.43
N GLY A 244 9.87 13.39 -30.48
CA GLY A 244 10.73 14.29 -31.26
C GLY A 244 12.25 14.12 -31.06
N PHE A 245 12.74 12.97 -30.58
CA PHE A 245 14.19 12.73 -30.50
C PHE A 245 14.79 12.58 -31.90
N SER A 246 16.02 13.02 -32.10
CA SER A 246 16.76 12.83 -33.34
C SER A 246 17.22 11.38 -33.53
N SER A 247 17.55 11.00 -34.77
CA SER A 247 18.12 9.67 -35.07
C SER A 247 19.45 9.42 -34.35
N ALA A 248 20.21 10.49 -34.03
CA ALA A 248 21.46 10.40 -33.29
C ALA A 248 21.21 10.05 -31.81
N GLU A 249 20.22 10.69 -31.20
CA GLU A 249 19.80 10.38 -29.83
C GLU A 249 19.18 8.97 -29.75
N ALA A 250 18.37 8.58 -30.74
CA ALA A 250 17.85 7.22 -30.82
C ALA A 250 19.00 6.19 -30.88
N LYS A 251 20.05 6.45 -31.67
CA LYS A 251 21.24 5.59 -31.71
C LYS A 251 21.95 5.52 -30.35
N GLN A 252 22.15 6.66 -29.68
CA GLN A 252 22.72 6.71 -28.32
C GLN A 252 21.85 5.97 -27.30
N GLY A 253 20.53 5.95 -27.50
CA GLY A 253 19.58 5.18 -26.70
C GLY A 253 19.59 3.67 -26.95
N GLY A 254 20.43 3.19 -27.87
CA GLY A 254 20.62 1.78 -28.18
C GLY A 254 19.74 1.25 -29.29
N PHE A 255 19.04 2.12 -30.05
CA PHE A 255 18.25 1.70 -31.21
C PHE A 255 19.14 1.44 -32.43
N THR A 256 18.79 0.41 -33.19
CA THR A 256 19.47 0.01 -34.42
C THR A 256 18.93 0.75 -35.63
N CYS A 257 19.63 0.67 -36.78
CA CYS A 257 19.17 1.27 -38.02
C CYS A 257 17.79 0.72 -38.47
N ALA A 258 17.50 -0.55 -38.18
CA ALA A 258 16.19 -1.15 -38.46
C ALA A 258 15.08 -0.57 -37.58
N ASP A 259 15.37 -0.38 -36.28
CA ASP A 259 14.42 0.21 -35.33
C ASP A 259 14.06 1.65 -35.73
N VAL A 260 15.05 2.46 -36.15
CA VAL A 260 14.79 3.84 -36.59
C VAL A 260 14.03 3.90 -37.91
N LYS A 261 14.22 2.94 -38.84
CA LYS A 261 13.37 2.86 -40.05
C LYS A 261 11.93 2.53 -39.71
N GLN A 262 11.71 1.56 -38.83
CA GLN A 262 10.36 1.20 -38.36
C GLN A 262 9.69 2.35 -37.62
N ALA A 263 10.46 3.17 -36.91
CA ALA A 263 10.00 4.41 -36.28
C ALA A 263 9.85 5.60 -37.25
N LEU A 264 10.02 5.39 -38.56
CA LEU A 264 9.84 6.39 -39.61
C LEU A 264 10.83 7.57 -39.58
N TYR A 265 12.04 7.36 -39.06
CA TYR A 265 13.10 8.35 -39.16
C TYR A 265 13.54 8.60 -40.61
N ALA A 266 13.75 9.87 -40.95
CA ALA A 266 14.29 10.27 -42.24
C ALA A 266 15.72 9.76 -42.44
N CYS A 267 16.04 9.30 -43.66
CA CYS A 267 17.36 8.76 -43.99
C CYS A 267 18.49 9.79 -43.81
N GLU A 268 18.19 11.08 -44.01
CA GLU A 268 19.11 12.20 -43.71
C GLU A 268 19.54 12.21 -42.23
N GLY A 269 18.59 12.00 -41.32
CA GLY A 269 18.84 11.92 -39.89
C GLY A 269 19.68 10.68 -39.54
N VAL A 270 19.41 9.56 -40.20
CA VAL A 270 20.16 8.31 -40.03
C VAL A 270 21.62 8.46 -40.47
N LYS A 271 21.88 9.16 -41.59
CA LYS A 271 23.26 9.47 -42.01
C LYS A 271 23.96 10.37 -40.99
N LYS A 272 23.31 11.45 -40.56
CA LYS A 272 23.86 12.37 -39.55
C LYS A 272 24.11 11.70 -38.20
N ALA A 273 23.32 10.68 -37.87
CA ALA A 273 23.52 9.81 -36.70
C ALA A 273 24.72 8.85 -36.85
N GLY A 274 25.35 8.80 -38.02
CA GLY A 274 26.52 7.98 -38.32
C GLY A 274 26.20 6.51 -38.50
N PHE A 275 24.97 6.14 -38.89
CA PHE A 275 24.73 4.80 -39.40
C PHE A 275 25.36 4.67 -40.79
N THR A 276 25.85 3.47 -41.10
CA THR A 276 26.48 3.18 -42.38
C THR A 276 25.43 2.97 -43.47
N CYS A 277 25.82 3.18 -44.73
CA CYS A 277 24.92 2.92 -45.87
C CYS A 277 24.49 1.44 -45.94
N ALA A 278 25.35 0.52 -45.50
CA ALA A 278 25.03 -0.91 -45.42
C ALA A 278 23.94 -1.19 -44.36
N GLU A 279 24.02 -0.57 -43.18
CA GLU A 279 22.98 -0.67 -42.15
C GLU A 279 21.67 -0.04 -42.63
N ALA A 280 21.72 1.10 -43.33
CA ALA A 280 20.54 1.73 -43.91
C ALA A 280 19.88 0.82 -44.97
N ARG A 281 20.68 0.15 -45.81
CA ARG A 281 20.19 -0.85 -46.75
C ARG A 281 19.49 -2.02 -46.04
N GLN A 282 20.15 -2.60 -45.05
CA GLN A 282 19.61 -3.74 -44.29
C GLN A 282 18.33 -3.36 -43.54
N ALA A 283 18.24 -2.11 -43.08
CA ALA A 283 17.04 -1.55 -42.47
C ALA A 283 15.88 -1.32 -43.46
N GLY A 284 16.13 -1.37 -44.77
CA GLY A 284 15.12 -1.20 -45.81
C GLY A 284 14.95 0.25 -46.31
N TYR A 285 15.94 1.13 -46.11
CA TYR A 285 15.97 2.41 -46.83
C TYR A 285 16.24 2.18 -48.31
N SER A 286 15.52 2.90 -49.17
CA SER A 286 15.68 2.82 -50.62
C SER A 286 16.96 3.53 -51.09
N PRO A 287 17.52 3.13 -52.26
CA PRO A 287 18.69 3.81 -52.82
C PRO A 287 18.47 5.33 -52.98
N LEU A 288 17.27 5.75 -53.40
CA LEU A 288 16.95 7.17 -53.57
C LEU A 288 16.94 7.93 -52.24
N GLU A 289 16.42 7.32 -51.17
CA GLU A 289 16.47 7.90 -49.83
C GLU A 289 17.92 8.04 -49.34
N CYS A 290 18.76 7.03 -49.59
CA CYS A 290 20.19 7.11 -49.27
C CYS A 290 20.90 8.19 -50.09
N HIS A 291 20.53 8.39 -51.36
CA HIS A 291 21.11 9.43 -52.20
C HIS A 291 20.77 10.82 -51.70
N LYS A 292 19.48 11.05 -51.42
CA LYS A 292 18.99 12.31 -50.86
C LYS A 292 19.55 12.58 -49.46
N ALA A 293 19.77 11.52 -48.67
CA ALA A 293 20.47 11.60 -47.39
C ALA A 293 21.95 11.99 -47.51
N GLY A 294 22.50 11.97 -48.73
CA GLY A 294 23.84 12.40 -49.06
C GLY A 294 24.91 11.32 -48.94
N TYR A 295 24.57 10.04 -48.77
CA TYR A 295 25.57 8.95 -48.79
C TYR A 295 26.35 8.98 -50.10
N SER A 296 27.65 8.71 -50.06
CA SER A 296 28.49 8.76 -51.26
C SER A 296 28.20 7.57 -52.17
N TYR A 297 28.51 7.72 -53.46
CA TYR A 297 28.39 6.64 -54.44
C TYR A 297 29.20 5.39 -54.02
N GLU A 298 30.41 5.58 -53.47
CA GLU A 298 31.25 4.49 -52.99
C GLU A 298 30.62 3.76 -51.79
N GLU A 299 30.03 4.50 -50.84
CA GLU A 299 29.33 3.92 -49.68
C GLU A 299 28.13 3.06 -50.12
N VAL A 300 27.42 3.48 -51.16
CA VAL A 300 26.22 2.81 -51.69
C VAL A 300 26.59 1.58 -52.50
N LYS A 301 27.66 1.68 -53.30
CA LYS A 301 28.24 0.54 -54.02
C LYS A 301 28.76 -0.51 -53.05
N ALA A 302 29.49 -0.10 -52.01
CA ALA A 302 29.96 -0.98 -50.95
C ALA A 302 28.81 -1.59 -50.13
N ALA A 303 27.72 -0.84 -49.93
CA ALA A 303 26.50 -1.35 -49.31
C ALA A 303 25.77 -2.37 -50.20
N GLY A 304 26.06 -2.46 -51.49
CA GLY A 304 25.54 -3.46 -52.42
C GLY A 304 24.12 -3.18 -52.96
N PHE A 305 23.67 -1.93 -52.97
CA PHE A 305 22.43 -1.55 -53.66
C PHE A 305 22.52 -1.90 -55.16
N ARG A 306 21.40 -2.32 -55.77
CA ARG A 306 21.34 -2.50 -57.23
C ARG A 306 21.58 -1.14 -57.88
N HIS A 307 22.75 -0.97 -58.48
CA HIS A 307 23.17 0.27 -59.13
C HIS A 307 22.42 0.45 -60.45
N SER A 308 21.39 1.28 -60.46
CA SER A 308 20.95 1.94 -61.69
C SER A 308 21.59 3.32 -61.72
N GLU A 309 22.48 3.58 -62.69
CA GLU A 309 23.20 4.86 -62.87
C GLU A 309 22.26 6.09 -62.84
N HIS A 310 20.99 5.90 -63.24
CA HIS A 310 19.95 6.92 -63.23
C HIS A 310 19.55 7.46 -61.84
N VAL A 311 19.72 6.70 -60.75
CA VAL A 311 19.27 7.13 -59.41
C VAL A 311 20.31 8.04 -58.71
N TRP A 312 21.54 8.04 -59.20
CA TRP A 312 22.70 8.65 -58.54
C TRP A 312 23.39 9.71 -59.39
N GLY A 313 22.76 10.14 -60.49
CA GLY A 313 23.22 11.28 -61.28
C GLY A 313 24.71 11.20 -61.65
N LEU A 314 25.14 10.04 -62.14
CA LEU A 314 26.30 10.00 -63.02
C LEU A 314 25.73 10.09 -64.43
N ASP A 315 25.55 11.32 -64.92
CA ASP A 315 25.58 11.61 -66.35
C ASP A 315 26.96 11.15 -66.85
N VAL A 316 27.06 9.87 -67.20
CA VAL A 316 28.19 9.33 -67.96
C VAL A 316 27.66 9.10 -69.36
N ILE A 317 27.65 10.20 -70.10
CA ILE A 317 27.68 10.16 -71.55
C ILE A 317 29.14 9.87 -71.91
N TRP A 318 29.43 8.67 -72.44
CA TRP A 318 30.61 8.43 -73.28
C TRP A 318 30.16 8.41 -74.73
#